data_AF-A0A562WR08-F1
#
_entry.id   AF-A0A562WR08-F1
#
_cell.length_a   1.000
_cell.length_b   1.000
_cell.length_c   1.000
_cell.angle_alpha   90.00
_cell.angle_beta   90.00
_cell.angle_gamma   90.00
#
_symmetry.space_group_name_H-M   'P 1'
#
loop_
_entity.id
_entity.type
_entity.pdbx_description
1 polymer ?
#
loop_
_entity_poly.entity_id
_entity_poly.type
_entity_poly.pdbx_seq_one_letter_code
_entity_poly.pdbx_strand_id
1 'polypeptide(L)'
;MIDTQLVLKYCGVRISAQALMDAIPAGTDQPTVASELWHALTALASTEAQIAQLVPTLRDALRDVEQVLAAGPDDRIPVVDSTGALQARGPRLDALIGRRAAQVEHLRAMTRLWETRHPDPATTTPVPR
;
A
#
# COMPACT_ATOMS: atom_id res chain seq x y z
N MET A 1 11.70 -8.94 1.17
CA MET A 1 12.43 -7.93 0.37
C MET A 1 11.67 -6.62 0.50
N ILE A 2 12.33 -5.50 0.82
CA ILE A 2 11.66 -4.20 1.01
C ILE A 2 11.24 -3.66 -0.36
N ASP A 3 9.95 -3.38 -0.53
CA ASP A 3 9.46 -2.78 -1.77
C ASP A 3 9.60 -1.25 -1.74
N THR A 4 10.80 -0.78 -2.05
CA THR A 4 11.10 0.65 -2.16
C THR A 4 10.43 1.31 -3.37
N GLN A 5 9.82 0.55 -4.30
CA GLN A 5 9.05 1.12 -5.41
C GLN A 5 7.81 1.87 -4.91
N LEU A 6 7.30 1.54 -3.72
CA LEU A 6 6.18 2.27 -3.11
C LEU A 6 6.56 3.72 -2.76
N VAL A 7 7.81 3.98 -2.39
CA VAL A 7 8.30 5.36 -2.20
C VAL A 7 8.22 6.12 -3.52
N LEU A 8 8.71 5.51 -4.60
CA LEU A 8 8.69 6.12 -5.93
C LEU A 8 7.25 6.37 -6.39
N LYS A 9 6.37 5.36 -6.25
CA LYS A 9 4.95 5.42 -6.65
C LYS A 9 4.17 6.53 -5.93
N TYR A 10 4.37 6.69 -4.62
CA TYR A 10 3.53 7.59 -3.81
C TYR A 10 4.15 8.93 -3.45
N CYS A 11 5.48 9.02 -3.51
CA CYS A 11 6.23 10.20 -3.09
C CYS A 11 7.10 10.77 -4.23
N GLY A 12 7.34 10.02 -5.31
CA GLY A 12 8.18 10.47 -6.43
C GLY A 12 9.68 10.44 -6.14
N VAL A 13 10.10 9.87 -5.00
CA VAL A 13 11.49 9.85 -4.53
C VAL A 13 12.07 8.46 -4.68
N ARG A 14 13.35 8.37 -5.08
CA ARG A 14 14.10 7.12 -5.10
C ARG A 14 14.90 6.97 -3.81
N ILE A 15 14.54 5.97 -3.01
CA ILE A 15 15.32 5.55 -1.85
C ILE A 15 15.72 4.09 -2.09
N SER A 16 17.02 3.79 -2.07
CA SER A 16 17.48 2.41 -2.24
C SER A 16 17.27 1.61 -0.95
N ALA A 17 17.00 0.32 -1.09
CA ALA A 17 16.87 -0.57 0.06
C ALA A 17 18.17 -0.62 0.88
N GLN A 18 19.33 -0.53 0.21
CA GLN A 18 20.63 -0.48 0.86
C GLN A 18 20.80 0.79 1.71
N ALA A 19 20.45 1.96 1.18
CA ALA A 19 20.54 3.22 1.94
C ALA A 19 19.66 3.20 3.20
N LEU A 20 18.50 2.53 3.16
CA LEU A 20 17.69 2.34 4.36
C LEU A 20 18.33 1.41 5.37
N MET A 21 18.93 0.30 4.93
CA MET A 21 19.62 -0.63 5.82
C MET A 21 20.86 -0.01 6.46
N ASP A 22 21.65 0.73 5.68
CA ASP A 22 22.87 1.41 6.17
C ASP A 22 22.55 2.50 7.21
N ALA A 23 21.37 3.12 7.12
CA ALA A 23 20.91 4.16 8.04
C ALA A 23 20.26 3.63 9.32
N ILE A 24 20.07 2.31 9.47
CA ILE A 24 19.60 1.70 10.71
C ILE A 24 20.83 1.36 11.58
N PRO A 25 21.06 2.06 12.71
CA PRO A 25 22.22 1.80 13.55
C PRO A 25 22.15 0.40 14.15
N ALA A 26 23.27 -0.31 14.15
CA ALA A 26 23.37 -1.59 14.85
C ALA A 26 23.29 -1.37 16.36
N GLY A 27 22.35 -2.04 17.03
CA GLY A 27 22.31 -2.13 18.50
C GLY A 27 21.61 -1.00 19.25
N THR A 28 20.79 -0.19 18.59
CA THR A 28 19.94 0.80 19.29
C THR A 28 18.46 0.42 19.22
N ASP A 29 17.79 0.30 20.37
CA ASP A 29 16.34 0.06 20.48
C ASP A 29 15.49 1.31 20.16
N GLN A 30 16.11 2.43 19.78
CA GLN A 30 15.39 3.66 19.46
C GLN A 30 14.92 3.69 18.00
N PRO A 31 13.65 4.05 17.74
CA PRO A 31 13.14 4.18 16.38
C PRO A 31 13.85 5.32 15.65
N THR A 32 14.32 5.03 14.44
CA THR A 32 14.94 6.00 13.53
C THR A 32 14.01 6.29 12.35
N VAL A 33 14.28 7.36 11.61
CA VAL A 33 13.55 7.66 10.37
C VAL A 33 13.67 6.50 9.37
N ALA A 34 14.82 5.82 9.33
CA ALA A 34 15.04 4.66 8.47
C ALA A 34 14.17 3.46 8.89
N SER A 35 14.13 3.13 10.18
CA SER A 35 13.31 2.01 10.68
C SER A 35 11.82 2.30 10.54
N GLU A 36 11.38 3.53 10.81
CA GLU A 36 9.98 3.93 10.63
C GLU A 36 9.57 3.91 9.15
N LEU A 37 10.44 4.37 8.24
CA LEU A 37 10.17 4.30 6.81
C LEU A 37 10.13 2.83 6.32
N TRP A 38 10.98 1.96 6.87
CA TRP A 38 10.92 0.52 6.63
C TRP A 38 9.58 -0.08 7.10
N HIS A 39 9.12 0.27 8.31
CA HIS A 39 7.85 -0.21 8.85
C HIS A 39 6.66 0.28 8.01
N ALA A 40 6.67 1.55 7.61
CA ALA A 40 5.65 2.13 6.74
C ALA A 40 5.56 1.39 5.40
N LEU A 41 6.70 1.09 4.76
CA LEU A 41 6.76 0.36 3.49
C LEU A 41 6.24 -1.06 3.63
N THR A 42 6.69 -1.80 4.65
CA THR A 42 6.23 -3.18 4.89
C THR A 42 4.73 -3.23 5.17
N ALA A 43 4.22 -2.31 5.99
CA ALA A 43 2.81 -2.26 6.34
C ALA A 43 1.92 -1.89 5.14
N LEU A 44 2.38 -0.95 4.30
CA LEU A 44 1.67 -0.56 3.09
C LEU A 44 1.67 -1.69 2.05
N ALA A 45 2.82 -2.32 1.80
CA ALA A 45 2.94 -3.45 0.87
C ALA A 45 2.01 -4.61 1.26
N SER A 46 1.95 -4.95 2.56
CA SER A 46 1.03 -5.97 3.06
C SER A 46 -0.43 -5.61 2.84
N THR A 47 -0.78 -4.33 2.99
CA THR A 47 -2.16 -3.85 2.79
C THR A 47 -2.52 -3.85 1.31
N GLU A 48 -1.61 -3.43 0.40
CA GLU A 48 -1.83 -3.51 -1.05
C GLU A 48 -2.01 -4.96 -1.51
N ALA A 49 -1.22 -5.89 -0.97
CA ALA A 49 -1.35 -7.31 -1.28
C ALA A 49 -2.71 -7.88 -0.85
N GLN A 50 -3.20 -7.51 0.34
CA GLN A 50 -4.52 -7.92 0.82
C GLN A 50 -5.66 -7.36 -0.04
N ILE A 51 -5.55 -6.10 -0.46
CA ILE A 51 -6.52 -5.49 -1.39
C ILE A 51 -6.49 -6.23 -2.74
N ALA A 52 -5.30 -6.47 -3.29
CA ALA A 52 -5.13 -7.16 -4.57
C ALA A 52 -5.70 -8.59 -4.55
N GLN A 53 -5.64 -9.27 -3.41
CA GLN A 53 -6.26 -10.59 -3.23
C GLN A 53 -7.80 -10.52 -3.12
N LEU A 54 -8.34 -9.47 -2.50
CA LEU A 54 -9.77 -9.36 -2.20
C LEU A 54 -10.59 -8.84 -3.40
N VAL A 55 -10.02 -7.91 -4.19
CA VAL A 55 -10.72 -7.24 -5.30
C VAL A 55 -11.26 -8.22 -6.36
N PRO A 56 -10.48 -9.21 -6.88
CA PRO A 56 -10.99 -10.14 -7.87
C PRO A 56 -12.21 -10.91 -7.38
N THR A 57 -12.19 -11.37 -6.13
CA THR A 57 -13.32 -12.14 -5.59
C THR A 57 -14.57 -11.31 -5.37
N LEU A 58 -14.43 -10.04 -4.97
CA LEU A 58 -15.57 -9.12 -4.87
C LEU A 58 -16.14 -8.79 -6.25
N ARG A 59 -15.29 -8.58 -7.26
CA ARG A 59 -15.72 -8.35 -8.65
C ARG A 59 -16.50 -9.55 -9.18
N ASP A 60 -16.00 -10.77 -8.96
CA ASP A 60 -16.66 -11.98 -9.43
C ASP A 60 -18.00 -12.18 -8.72
N ALA A 61 -18.08 -11.92 -7.41
CA ALA A 61 -19.33 -11.97 -6.66
C ALA A 61 -20.35 -10.90 -7.10
N LEU A 62 -19.91 -9.68 -7.44
CA LEU A 62 -20.77 -8.65 -8.03
C LEU A 62 -21.36 -9.11 -9.36
N ARG A 63 -20.52 -9.66 -10.25
CA ARG A 63 -20.96 -10.19 -11.54
C ARG A 63 -21.97 -11.32 -11.37
N ASP A 64 -21.78 -12.21 -10.39
CA ASP A 64 -22.70 -13.31 -10.13
C ASP A 64 -24.07 -12.77 -9.63
N VAL A 65 -24.08 -11.74 -8.78
CA VAL A 65 -25.32 -11.06 -8.37
C VAL A 65 -26.01 -10.39 -9.57
N GLU A 66 -25.27 -9.69 -10.43
CA GLU A 66 -25.81 -9.08 -11.64
C GLU A 66 -26.45 -10.13 -12.58
N GLN A 67 -25.83 -11.31 -12.72
CA GLN A 67 -26.39 -12.42 -13.48
C GLN A 67 -27.69 -12.94 -12.87
N VAL A 68 -27.76 -13.09 -11.54
CA VAL A 68 -28.98 -13.51 -10.84
C VAL A 68 -30.10 -12.48 -11.05
N LEU A 69 -29.79 -11.19 -10.94
CA LEU A 69 -30.78 -10.12 -11.10
C LEU A 69 -31.28 -9.99 -12.55
N ALA A 70 -30.47 -10.35 -13.54
CA ALA A 70 -30.81 -10.30 -14.95
C ALA A 70 -31.45 -11.60 -15.48
N ALA A 71 -31.44 -12.68 -14.69
CA ALA A 71 -31.91 -13.99 -15.10
C ALA A 71 -33.43 -14.03 -15.32
N GLY A 72 -33.84 -14.62 -16.45
CA GLY A 72 -35.22 -14.96 -16.73
C GLY A 72 -35.68 -16.24 -16.00
N PRO A 73 -36.96 -16.61 -16.12
CA PRO A 73 -37.57 -17.72 -15.38
C PRO A 73 -36.90 -19.10 -15.58
N ASP A 74 -36.27 -19.31 -16.74
CA ASP A 74 -35.64 -20.58 -17.14
C ASP A 74 -34.11 -20.51 -17.16
N ASP A 75 -33.52 -19.38 -16.77
CA ASP A 75 -32.07 -19.20 -16.80
C ASP A 75 -31.39 -19.93 -15.63
N ARG A 76 -30.25 -20.55 -15.91
CA ARG A 76 -29.42 -21.16 -14.87
C ARG A 76 -28.67 -20.08 -14.11
N ILE A 77 -29.06 -19.85 -12.86
CA ILE A 77 -28.37 -18.94 -11.97
C ILE A 77 -27.25 -19.61 -11.16
N PRO A 78 -26.16 -18.88 -10.85
CA PRO A 78 -25.15 -19.34 -9.90
C PRO A 78 -25.79 -19.67 -8.54
N VAL A 79 -25.44 -20.82 -7.96
CA VAL A 79 -26.03 -21.32 -6.69
C VAL A 79 -25.33 -20.72 -5.45
N VAL A 80 -24.24 -19.99 -5.64
CA VAL A 80 -23.43 -19.45 -4.54
C VAL A 80 -24.13 -18.23 -3.94
N ASP A 81 -24.11 -18.11 -2.61
CA ASP A 81 -24.54 -16.91 -1.89
C ASP A 81 -23.56 -15.75 -2.12
N SER A 82 -23.60 -15.20 -3.34
CA SER A 82 -22.80 -14.08 -3.81
C SER A 82 -23.18 -12.79 -3.07
N THR A 83 -24.44 -12.64 -2.66
CA THR A 83 -24.89 -11.49 -1.86
C THR A 83 -24.30 -11.51 -0.45
N GLY A 84 -24.33 -12.66 0.24
CA GLY A 84 -23.70 -12.82 1.55
C GLY A 84 -22.18 -12.65 1.49
N ALA A 85 -21.54 -13.15 0.42
CA ALA A 85 -20.11 -12.93 0.20
C ALA A 85 -19.75 -11.44 0.03
N LEU A 86 -20.57 -10.66 -0.68
CA LEU A 86 -20.38 -9.22 -0.82
C LEU A 86 -20.60 -8.48 0.50
N GLN A 87 -21.68 -8.77 1.21
CA GLN A 87 -21.99 -8.13 2.49
C GLN A 87 -20.91 -8.41 3.55
N ALA A 88 -20.35 -9.62 3.58
CA ALA A 88 -19.30 -9.98 4.53
C ALA A 88 -17.93 -9.35 4.18
N ARG A 89 -17.67 -9.04 2.90
CA ARG A 89 -16.33 -8.66 2.42
C ARG A 89 -16.21 -7.19 2.01
N GLY A 90 -17.31 -6.51 1.69
CA GLY A 90 -17.35 -5.09 1.36
C GLY A 90 -16.78 -4.20 2.47
N PRO A 91 -17.26 -4.29 3.72
CA PRO A 91 -16.73 -3.49 4.83
C PRO A 91 -15.23 -3.71 5.09
N ARG A 92 -14.75 -4.94 4.84
CA ARG A 92 -13.33 -5.26 4.95
C ARG A 92 -12.52 -4.56 3.86
N LEU A 93 -13.02 -4.49 2.62
CA LEU A 93 -12.36 -3.75 1.55
C LEU A 93 -12.31 -2.26 1.89
N ASP A 94 -13.41 -1.67 2.35
CA ASP A 94 -13.46 -0.25 2.73
C ASP A 94 -12.46 0.09 3.84
N ALA A 95 -12.38 -0.76 4.87
CA ALA A 95 -11.39 -0.61 5.94
C ALA A 95 -9.95 -0.72 5.43
N LEU A 96 -9.67 -1.64 4.50
CA LEU A 96 -8.35 -1.76 3.88
C LEU A 96 -8.00 -0.54 3.02
N ILE A 97 -8.96 0.03 2.28
CA ILE A 97 -8.78 1.25 1.49
C ILE A 97 -8.47 2.43 2.42
N GLY A 98 -9.24 2.61 3.50
CA GLY A 98 -9.00 3.65 4.50
C GLY A 98 -7.62 3.51 5.16
N ARG A 99 -7.25 2.28 5.55
CA ARG A 99 -5.92 1.97 6.09
C ARG A 99 -4.81 2.30 5.08
N ARG A 100 -4.99 1.93 3.82
CA ARG A 100 -4.02 2.23 2.75
C ARG A 100 -3.83 3.73 2.58
N ALA A 101 -4.91 4.52 2.62
CA ALA A 101 -4.82 5.98 2.51
C ALA A 101 -3.97 6.57 3.65
N ALA A 102 -4.25 6.19 4.90
CA ALA A 102 -3.48 6.64 6.06
C ALA A 102 -2.01 6.22 6.00
N GLN A 103 -1.72 5.00 5.54
CA GLN A 103 -0.35 4.51 5.37
C GLN A 103 0.41 5.26 4.26
N VAL A 104 -0.25 5.65 3.17
CA VAL A 104 0.35 6.47 2.12
C VAL A 104 0.70 7.87 2.65
N GLU A 105 -0.18 8.47 3.46
CA GLU A 105 0.09 9.76 4.11
C GLU A 105 1.27 9.68 5.08
N HIS A 106 1.31 8.62 5.91
CA HIS A 106 2.42 8.35 6.80
C HIS A 106 3.73 8.15 6.03
N LEU A 107 3.72 7.37 4.95
CA LEU A 107 4.88 7.17 4.08
C LEU A 107 5.40 8.52 3.53
N ARG A 108 4.51 9.37 3.02
CA ARG A 108 4.88 10.71 2.52
C ARG A 108 5.51 11.59 3.61
N ALA A 109 4.97 11.54 4.83
CA ALA A 109 5.54 12.28 5.95
C ALA A 109 6.96 11.79 6.29
N MET A 110 7.15 10.46 6.35
CA MET A 110 8.45 9.86 6.62
C MET A 110 9.46 10.12 5.50
N THR A 111 9.05 10.08 4.23
CA THR A 111 9.92 10.41 3.10
C THR A 111 10.41 11.86 3.16
N ARG A 112 9.54 12.83 3.49
CA ARG A 112 9.97 14.23 3.67
C ARG A 112 10.99 14.39 4.80
N LEU A 113 10.78 13.69 5.91
CA LEU A 113 11.74 13.68 7.03
C LEU A 113 13.07 13.04 6.62
N TRP A 114 13.02 11.97 5.82
CA TRP A 114 14.20 11.32 5.27
C TRP A 114 15.02 12.28 4.39
N GLU A 115 14.38 12.96 3.43
CA GLU A 115 15.04 13.91 2.52
C GLU A 115 15.69 15.08 3.27
N THR A 116 15.05 15.57 4.34
CA THR A 116 15.61 16.64 5.18
C THR A 116 16.90 16.21 5.88
N ARG A 117 17.00 14.93 6.27
CA ARG A 117 18.17 14.37 6.98
C ARG A 117 19.24 13.81 6.05
N HIS A 118 18.86 13.45 4.82
CA HIS A 118 19.74 12.88 3.80
C HIS A 118 19.58 13.66 2.48
N PRO A 119 19.98 14.94 2.45
CA PRO A 119 19.91 15.73 1.23
C PRO A 119 20.78 15.07 0.15
N ASP A 120 20.24 14.97 -1.06
CA ASP A 120 20.97 14.42 -2.20
C ASP A 120 22.23 15.30 -2.46
N PRO A 121 23.44 14.71 -2.54
CA PRO A 121 24.68 15.45 -2.79
C PRO A 121 24.65 16.30 -4.07
N ALA A 122 23.73 16.02 -5.01
CA ALA A 122 23.55 16.81 -6.23
C ALA A 122 23.13 18.28 -5.98
N THR A 123 22.69 18.63 -4.76
CA THR A 123 22.17 19.98 -4.45
C THR A 123 23.22 20.94 -3.86
N THR A 124 24.46 20.51 -3.67
CA THR A 124 25.53 21.29 -3.01
C THR A 124 26.75 21.48 -3.91
N THR A 125 26.56 22.06 -5.10
CA THR A 125 27.68 22.69 -5.81
C THR A 125 27.62 24.19 -5.55
N PRO A 126 28.51 24.78 -4.71
CA PRO A 126 28.60 26.22 -4.62
C PRO A 126 29.16 26.74 -5.95
N VAL A 127 28.41 27.64 -6.59
CA VAL A 127 28.91 28.38 -7.77
C VAL A 127 30.10 29.23 -7.30
N PRO A 128 31.32 29.01 -7.80
CA PRO A 128 32.44 29.86 -7.46
C PRO A 128 32.24 31.24 -8.09
N ARG A 129 32.48 32.28 -7.30
CA ARG A 129 32.66 33.66 -7.78
C ARG A 129 34.06 33.85 -8.32
#